data_AF-A0A428RAN7-F1
#
_entry.id   AF-A0A428RAN7-F1
#
_cell.length_a   1.000
_cell.length_b   1.000
_cell.length_c   1.000
_cell.angle_alpha   90.00
_cell.angle_beta   90.00
_cell.angle_gamma   90.00
#
_symmetry.space_group_name_H-M   'P 1'
#
loop_
_entity.id
_entity.type
_entity.pdbx_description
1 polymer ?
#
loop_
_entity_poly.entity_id
_entity_poly.type
_entity_poly.pdbx_seq_one_letter_code
_entity_poly.pdbx_strand_id
1 'polypeptide(L)'
;MAEIWNELLVTAVKMPIPAPGCGTMCRANVNAEEMRFGAQVLLFNASAWSTLGSAIHNATKGDATALSTYLATGDAFGDSMLFAFLATICNDFPTERKSFAHLQAKQIEAAVFAPLTRGASAAYMVQSACIGWRHRNSNPPQMTQIKGTPKVLVVNGIYDPSTSYAWAMGVSGQFDI
;
A
#
# COMPACT_ATOMS: atom_id res chain seq x y z
N MET A 1 21.60 4.87 4.04
CA MET A 1 20.38 4.38 3.35
C MET A 1 19.16 5.27 3.60
N ALA A 2 18.77 5.54 4.85
CA ALA A 2 17.62 6.42 5.15
C ALA A 2 17.78 7.87 4.62
N GLU A 3 18.98 8.45 4.73
CA GLU A 3 19.29 9.78 4.18
C GLU A 3 19.16 9.81 2.66
N ILE A 4 19.82 8.87 1.96
CA ILE A 4 19.73 8.68 0.50
C ILE A 4 18.26 8.58 0.07
N TRP A 5 17.46 7.77 0.78
CA TRP A 5 16.04 7.63 0.51
C TRP A 5 15.28 8.96 0.66
N ASN A 6 15.52 9.70 1.74
CA ASN A 6 14.89 10.99 1.96
C ASN A 6 15.28 12.03 0.89
N GLU A 7 16.55 12.08 0.49
CA GLU A 7 17.05 12.94 -0.58
C GLU A 7 16.40 12.61 -1.92
N LEU A 8 16.30 11.32 -2.25
CA LEU A 8 15.59 10.84 -3.43
C LEU A 8 14.12 11.28 -3.41
N LEU A 9 13.42 11.11 -2.29
CA LEU A 9 12.03 11.55 -2.17
C LEU A 9 11.88 13.07 -2.35
N VAL A 10 12.75 13.89 -1.76
CA VAL A 10 12.72 15.35 -1.95
C VAL A 10 12.98 15.72 -3.40
N THR A 11 13.91 15.03 -4.06
CA THR A 11 14.23 15.24 -5.48
C THR A 11 13.05 14.86 -6.37
N ALA A 12 12.47 13.67 -6.17
CA ALA A 12 11.37 13.14 -6.96
C ALA A 12 10.04 13.90 -6.79
N VAL A 13 9.89 14.71 -5.73
CA VAL A 13 8.78 15.69 -5.62
C VAL A 13 8.91 16.80 -6.66
N LYS A 14 10.15 17.29 -6.89
CA LYS A 14 10.41 18.41 -7.81
C LYS A 14 10.59 17.94 -9.24
N MET A 15 11.27 16.81 -9.41
CA MET A 15 11.64 16.25 -10.70
C MET A 15 11.49 14.72 -10.62
N PRO A 16 10.36 14.16 -11.07
CA PRO A 16 10.16 12.73 -11.16
C PRO A 16 11.31 12.01 -11.87
N ILE A 17 11.71 10.85 -11.36
CA ILE A 17 12.88 10.11 -11.85
C ILE A 17 12.45 9.22 -13.03
N PRO A 18 13.19 9.20 -14.15
CA PRO A 18 12.85 8.34 -15.28
C PRO A 18 12.84 6.85 -14.91
N ALA A 19 11.97 6.09 -15.58
CA ALA A 19 11.89 4.64 -15.51
C ALA A 19 12.03 4.05 -16.93
N PRO A 20 13.25 4.04 -17.49
CA PRO A 20 13.48 3.65 -18.88
C PRO A 20 13.08 2.21 -19.21
N GLY A 21 13.06 1.31 -18.23
CA GLY A 21 12.65 -0.08 -18.44
C GLY A 21 11.13 -0.31 -18.48
N CYS A 22 10.32 0.73 -18.27
CA CYS A 22 8.86 0.57 -18.17
C CYS A 22 8.14 0.30 -19.48
N GLY A 23 8.62 0.84 -20.60
CA GLY A 23 7.84 0.85 -21.85
C GLY A 23 6.43 1.38 -21.61
N THR A 24 5.41 0.56 -21.94
CA THR A 24 3.98 0.86 -21.70
C THR A 24 3.42 0.21 -20.43
N MET A 25 4.21 -0.60 -19.72
CA MET A 25 3.73 -1.44 -18.61
C MET A 25 3.77 -0.74 -17.24
N CYS A 26 4.53 0.35 -17.12
CA CYS A 26 4.58 1.16 -15.91
C CYS A 26 4.82 2.65 -16.22
N ARG A 27 4.74 3.47 -15.19
CA ARG A 27 4.92 4.92 -15.29
C ARG A 27 6.34 5.25 -15.74
N ALA A 28 6.45 6.01 -16.83
CA ALA A 28 7.74 6.38 -17.42
C ALA A 28 8.56 7.36 -16.56
N ASN A 29 7.91 8.12 -15.67
CA ASN A 29 8.56 9.02 -14.72
C ASN A 29 7.91 8.82 -13.35
N VAL A 30 8.73 8.53 -12.35
CA VAL A 30 8.31 8.08 -11.01
C VAL A 30 8.48 9.22 -10.02
N ASN A 31 7.38 9.70 -9.46
CA ASN A 31 7.39 10.73 -8.43
C ASN A 31 7.61 10.11 -7.03
N ALA A 32 7.76 10.98 -6.01
CA ALA A 32 8.00 10.54 -4.64
C ALA A 32 6.87 9.71 -4.00
N GLU A 33 5.63 9.83 -4.47
CA GLU A 33 4.53 8.97 -4.00
C GLU A 33 4.63 7.57 -4.61
N GLU A 34 4.79 7.49 -5.93
CA GLU A 34 4.97 6.23 -6.65
C GLU A 34 6.19 5.46 -6.12
N MET A 35 7.31 6.15 -5.86
CA MET A 35 8.49 5.54 -5.26
C MET A 35 8.19 4.88 -3.91
N ARG A 36 7.40 5.53 -3.04
CA ARG A 36 7.06 4.98 -1.72
C ARG A 36 6.16 3.76 -1.82
N PHE A 37 5.21 3.75 -2.75
CA PHE A 37 4.36 2.59 -3.01
C PHE A 37 5.13 1.43 -3.67
N GLY A 38 6.02 1.71 -4.62
CA GLY A 38 6.93 0.71 -5.19
C GLY A 38 7.83 0.10 -4.13
N ALA A 39 8.40 0.92 -3.24
CA ALA A 39 9.19 0.45 -2.10
C ALA A 39 8.36 -0.39 -1.11
N GLN A 40 7.09 -0.04 -0.86
CA GLN A 40 6.20 -0.81 0.02
C GLN A 40 6.09 -2.28 -0.45
N VAL A 41 5.96 -2.52 -1.75
CA VAL A 41 5.87 -3.88 -2.31
C VAL A 41 7.14 -4.68 -2.00
N LEU A 42 8.31 -4.05 -2.14
CA LEU A 42 9.61 -4.69 -1.89
C LEU A 42 9.93 -4.84 -0.38
N LEU A 43 9.23 -4.12 0.50
CA LEU A 43 9.36 -4.24 1.95
C LEU A 43 8.57 -5.42 2.52
N PHE A 44 7.56 -5.91 1.79
CA PHE A 44 6.62 -6.93 2.27
C PHE A 44 7.29 -8.26 2.65
N ASN A 45 8.34 -8.66 1.92
CA ASN A 45 9.08 -9.89 2.18
C ASN A 45 10.59 -9.61 2.27
N ALA A 46 11.24 -10.14 3.31
CA ALA A 46 12.68 -9.99 3.51
C ALA A 46 13.53 -10.49 2.33
N SER A 47 13.04 -11.46 1.56
CA SER A 47 13.73 -11.93 0.35
C SER A 47 13.85 -10.86 -0.74
N ALA A 48 13.00 -9.83 -0.73
CA ALA A 48 13.01 -8.73 -1.70
C ALA A 48 13.86 -7.53 -1.25
N TRP A 49 14.45 -7.55 -0.05
CA TRP A 49 15.20 -6.39 0.47
C TRP A 49 16.47 -6.07 -0.33
N SER A 50 17.13 -7.08 -0.91
CA SER A 50 18.26 -6.86 -1.83
C SER A 50 17.81 -6.14 -3.11
N THR A 51 16.65 -6.50 -3.64
CA THR A 51 16.00 -5.81 -4.76
C THR A 51 15.66 -4.37 -4.40
N LEU A 52 15.12 -4.12 -3.20
CA LEU A 52 14.87 -2.76 -2.71
C LEU A 52 16.16 -1.93 -2.64
N GLY A 53 17.24 -2.50 -2.10
CA GLY A 53 18.54 -1.83 -2.04
C GLY A 53 19.05 -1.45 -3.43
N SER A 54 18.91 -2.36 -4.40
CA SER A 54 19.29 -2.13 -5.79
C SER A 54 18.41 -1.09 -6.48
N ALA A 55 17.10 -1.13 -6.22
CA ALA A 55 16.13 -0.17 -6.75
C ALA A 55 16.41 1.26 -6.25
N ILE A 56 16.71 1.42 -4.96
CA ILE A 56 17.13 2.70 -4.38
C ILE A 56 18.44 3.16 -5.00
N HIS A 57 19.44 2.27 -5.13
CA HIS A 57 20.71 2.60 -5.77
C HIS A 57 20.54 3.08 -7.21
N ASN A 58 19.79 2.35 -8.04
CA ASN A 58 19.53 2.71 -9.43
C ASN A 58 18.79 4.05 -9.55
N ALA A 59 17.86 4.34 -8.63
CA ALA A 59 17.19 5.64 -8.59
C ALA A 59 18.18 6.80 -8.34
N THR A 60 19.24 6.60 -7.53
CA THR A 60 20.32 7.60 -7.40
C THR A 60 21.12 7.83 -8.68
N LYS A 61 21.01 6.90 -9.64
CA LYS A 61 21.63 6.98 -10.97
C LYS A 61 20.64 7.41 -12.06
N GLY A 62 19.41 7.77 -11.69
CA GLY A 62 18.39 8.25 -12.63
C GLY A 62 17.48 7.16 -13.21
N ASP A 63 17.47 5.96 -12.64
CA ASP A 63 16.59 4.86 -13.05
C ASP A 63 15.70 4.39 -11.89
N ALA A 64 14.44 4.79 -11.90
CA ALA A 64 13.42 4.40 -10.93
C ALA A 64 12.50 3.26 -11.42
N THR A 65 12.89 2.50 -12.46
CA THR A 65 12.05 1.44 -13.05
C THR A 65 11.55 0.45 -12.00
N ALA A 66 12.42 -0.01 -11.11
CA ALA A 66 12.07 -0.97 -10.06
C ALA A 66 11.19 -0.38 -8.93
N LEU A 67 10.97 0.93 -8.91
CA LEU A 67 10.08 1.64 -7.98
C LEU A 67 8.85 2.22 -8.69
N SER A 68 8.66 1.92 -9.98
CA SER A 68 7.55 2.45 -10.78
C SER A 68 6.23 1.72 -10.51
N THR A 69 5.13 2.42 -10.74
CA THR A 69 3.78 1.87 -10.63
C THR A 69 3.37 1.19 -11.92
N TYR A 70 2.93 -0.06 -11.84
CA TYR A 70 2.36 -0.82 -12.95
C TYR A 70 1.09 -0.15 -13.49
N LEU A 71 0.91 -0.20 -14.81
CA LEU A 71 -0.25 0.35 -15.51
C LEU A 71 -1.04 -0.78 -16.16
N ALA A 72 -2.37 -0.66 -16.13
CA ALA A 72 -3.22 -1.54 -16.89
C ALA A 72 -2.96 -1.35 -18.40
N THR A 73 -2.63 -2.42 -19.10
CA THR A 73 -2.23 -2.38 -20.52
C THR A 73 -3.22 -3.05 -21.47
N GLY A 74 -4.36 -3.51 -20.96
CA GLY A 74 -5.37 -4.25 -21.71
C GLY A 74 -5.20 -5.77 -21.65
N ASP A 75 -4.26 -6.28 -20.83
CA ASP A 75 -4.20 -7.70 -20.52
C ASP A 75 -5.31 -8.05 -19.53
N ALA A 76 -6.37 -8.69 -20.03
CA ALA A 76 -7.54 -9.02 -19.22
C ALA A 76 -7.18 -9.85 -17.97
N PHE A 77 -6.18 -10.75 -18.04
CA PHE A 77 -5.81 -11.56 -16.89
C PHE A 77 -4.99 -10.74 -15.89
N GLY A 78 -3.89 -10.11 -16.31
CA GLY A 78 -3.04 -9.29 -15.45
C GLY A 78 -3.76 -8.09 -14.83
N ASP A 79 -4.57 -7.38 -15.61
CA ASP A 79 -5.25 -6.16 -15.17
C ASP A 79 -6.46 -6.44 -14.28
N SER A 80 -7.10 -7.62 -14.43
CA SER A 80 -8.28 -7.99 -13.65
C SER A 80 -8.04 -7.91 -12.14
N MET A 81 -6.82 -8.23 -11.69
CA MET A 81 -6.46 -8.17 -10.28
C MET A 81 -6.59 -6.74 -9.72
N LEU A 82 -6.15 -5.73 -10.46
CA LEU A 82 -6.20 -4.32 -10.02
C LEU A 82 -7.65 -3.86 -9.85
N PHE A 83 -8.49 -4.14 -10.84
CA PHE A 83 -9.89 -3.72 -10.84
C PHE A 83 -10.75 -4.51 -9.86
N ALA A 84 -10.56 -5.83 -9.78
CA ALA A 84 -11.27 -6.69 -8.84
C ALA A 84 -10.90 -6.37 -7.40
N PHE A 85 -9.62 -6.11 -7.12
CA PHE A 85 -9.16 -5.67 -5.80
C PHE A 85 -9.87 -4.37 -5.40
N LEU A 86 -9.84 -3.34 -6.25
CA LEU A 86 -10.45 -2.05 -5.95
C LEU A 86 -11.97 -2.17 -5.75
N ALA A 87 -12.66 -2.88 -6.64
CA ALA A 87 -14.11 -3.05 -6.54
C ALA A 87 -14.51 -3.79 -5.25
N THR A 88 -13.79 -4.86 -4.91
CA THR A 88 -14.05 -5.66 -3.69
C THR A 88 -13.79 -4.82 -2.45
N ILE A 89 -12.62 -4.18 -2.36
CA ILE A 89 -12.21 -3.48 -1.15
C ILE A 89 -13.06 -2.23 -0.89
N CYS A 90 -13.48 -1.51 -1.93
CA CYS A 90 -14.39 -0.38 -1.78
C CYS A 90 -15.80 -0.81 -1.38
N ASN A 91 -16.20 -2.05 -1.70
CA ASN A 91 -17.48 -2.62 -1.28
C ASN A 91 -17.45 -3.13 0.18
N ASP A 92 -16.31 -3.62 0.65
CA ASP A 92 -16.13 -4.10 2.02
C ASP A 92 -15.86 -2.95 3.02
N PHE A 93 -15.07 -1.95 2.66
CA PHE A 93 -14.67 -0.90 3.60
C PHE A 93 -15.46 0.40 3.44
N PRO A 94 -16.15 0.89 4.49
CA PRO A 94 -16.94 2.09 4.43
C PRO A 94 -16.05 3.30 4.15
N THR A 95 -16.28 3.90 3.00
CA THR A 95 -15.62 5.15 2.56
C THR A 95 -16.59 6.31 2.53
N GLU A 96 -17.78 6.11 3.11
CA GLU A 96 -19.03 6.85 2.91
C GLU A 96 -18.97 8.36 3.18
N ARG A 97 -17.86 8.90 3.71
CA ARG A 97 -17.31 10.23 3.39
C ARG A 97 -16.10 10.52 4.28
N LYS A 98 -14.89 10.26 3.76
CA LYS A 98 -13.68 10.96 4.25
C LYS A 98 -13.27 11.92 3.15
N SER A 99 -13.46 13.21 3.41
CA SER A 99 -13.06 14.26 2.48
C SER A 99 -11.55 14.19 2.23
N PHE A 100 -11.09 14.81 1.14
CA PHE A 100 -9.65 14.98 0.89
C PHE A 100 -8.93 15.58 2.11
N ALA A 101 -9.54 16.53 2.82
CA ALA A 101 -8.98 17.12 4.04
C ALA A 101 -8.74 16.08 5.16
N HIS A 102 -9.66 15.14 5.36
CA HIS A 102 -9.49 14.07 6.36
C HIS A 102 -8.36 13.11 5.95
N LEU A 103 -8.28 12.76 4.66
CA LEU A 103 -7.20 11.93 4.15
C LEU A 103 -5.83 12.62 4.31
N GLN A 104 -5.77 13.92 4.01
CA GLN A 104 -4.56 14.73 4.16
C GLN A 104 -4.11 14.80 5.63
N ALA A 105 -5.03 15.01 6.58
CA ALA A 105 -4.72 15.00 8.02
C ALA A 105 -4.09 13.66 8.45
N LYS A 106 -4.69 12.54 8.02
CA LYS A 106 -4.12 11.20 8.27
C LYS A 106 -2.75 11.00 7.66
N GLN A 107 -2.51 11.53 6.46
CA GLN A 107 -1.20 11.44 5.82
C GLN A 107 -0.12 12.19 6.62
N ILE A 108 -0.47 13.38 7.16
CA ILE A 108 0.43 14.17 8.01
C ILE A 108 0.75 13.40 9.29
N GLU A 109 -0.24 12.86 9.97
CA GLU A 109 -0.05 12.02 11.17
C GLU A 109 0.82 10.80 10.86
N ALA A 110 0.51 10.07 9.78
CA ALA A 110 1.26 8.89 9.38
C ALA A 110 2.72 9.21 9.03
N ALA A 111 3.02 10.40 8.51
CA ALA A 111 4.40 10.83 8.25
C ALA A 111 5.21 11.07 9.52
N VAL A 112 4.56 11.36 10.66
CA VAL A 112 5.22 11.45 11.97
C VAL A 112 5.59 10.06 12.48
N PHE A 113 4.66 9.10 12.41
CA PHE A 113 4.89 7.73 12.90
C PHE A 113 5.77 6.88 11.98
N ALA A 114 5.69 7.10 10.67
CA ALA A 114 6.42 6.33 9.65
C ALA A 114 7.13 7.27 8.67
N PRO A 115 8.23 7.94 9.09
CA PRO A 115 8.87 9.01 8.32
C PRO A 115 9.43 8.56 6.96
N LEU A 116 9.85 7.30 6.84
CA LEU A 116 10.42 6.77 5.59
C LEU A 116 9.35 6.44 4.54
N THR A 117 8.20 5.91 4.95
CA THR A 117 7.10 5.58 4.03
C THR A 117 6.09 6.72 3.90
N ARG A 118 6.11 7.69 4.83
CA ARG A 118 5.18 8.82 4.91
C ARG A 118 3.72 8.37 4.80
N GLY A 119 3.39 7.26 5.46
CA GLY A 119 2.06 6.66 5.44
C GLY A 119 1.69 5.84 4.20
N ALA A 120 2.60 5.67 3.23
CA ALA A 120 2.36 4.77 2.10
C ALA A 120 2.10 3.35 2.60
N SER A 121 0.87 2.89 2.37
CA SER A 121 0.34 1.62 2.85
C SER A 121 -0.87 1.22 2.03
N ALA A 122 -1.19 -0.08 2.01
CA ALA A 122 -2.42 -0.56 1.39
C ALA A 122 -3.67 0.11 1.97
N ALA A 123 -3.71 0.32 3.30
CA ALA A 123 -4.82 1.00 3.95
C ALA A 123 -4.97 2.48 3.53
N TYR A 124 -3.87 3.19 3.27
CA TYR A 124 -3.95 4.55 2.72
C TYR A 124 -4.45 4.55 1.27
N MET A 125 -3.95 3.63 0.44
CA MET A 125 -4.41 3.46 -0.95
C MET A 125 -5.90 3.15 -1.05
N VAL A 126 -6.42 2.26 -0.19
CA VAL A 126 -7.86 1.95 -0.14
C VAL A 126 -8.67 3.18 0.28
N GLN A 127 -8.23 3.89 1.33
CA GLN A 127 -8.92 5.09 1.80
C GLN A 127 -8.93 6.21 0.76
N SER A 128 -7.91 6.32 -0.10
CA SER A 128 -7.88 7.32 -1.18
C SER A 128 -8.67 6.89 -2.42
N ALA A 129 -8.45 5.66 -2.89
CA ALA A 129 -9.01 5.16 -4.14
C ALA A 129 -10.53 4.94 -4.08
N CYS A 130 -11.06 4.68 -2.89
CA CYS A 130 -12.50 4.48 -2.70
C CYS A 130 -13.27 5.78 -2.40
N ILE A 131 -12.63 6.95 -2.34
CA ILE A 131 -13.34 8.22 -2.18
C ILE A 131 -14.32 8.41 -3.35
N GLY A 132 -15.60 8.57 -3.03
CA GLY A 132 -16.65 8.74 -4.03
C GLY A 132 -17.18 7.44 -4.63
N TRP A 133 -16.80 6.27 -4.07
CA TRP A 133 -17.43 4.99 -4.40
C TRP A 133 -18.95 5.10 -4.20
N ARG A 134 -19.71 4.80 -5.25
CA ARG A 134 -21.16 5.08 -5.31
C ARG A 134 -22.02 3.95 -4.78
N HIS A 135 -21.48 2.74 -4.72
CA HIS A 135 -22.21 1.60 -4.19
C HIS A 135 -22.14 1.61 -2.67
N ARG A 136 -23.28 1.34 -2.04
CA ARG A 136 -23.36 1.17 -0.60
C ARG A 136 -22.53 -0.04 -0.20
N ASN A 137 -21.69 0.12 0.81
CA ASN A 137 -20.94 -0.99 1.39
C ASN A 137 -21.88 -2.09 1.86
N SER A 138 -21.67 -3.32 1.39
CA SER A 138 -22.49 -4.47 1.79
C SER A 138 -21.93 -5.23 2.99
N ASN A 139 -20.67 -4.98 3.36
CA ASN A 139 -19.96 -5.73 4.40
C ASN A 139 -19.05 -4.83 5.26
N PRO A 140 -19.59 -3.79 5.94
CA PRO A 140 -18.76 -2.90 6.74
C PRO A 140 -18.05 -3.64 7.89
N PRO A 141 -16.80 -3.28 8.25
CA PRO A 141 -16.08 -3.90 9.35
C PRO A 141 -16.84 -3.75 10.67
N GLN A 142 -17.03 -4.87 11.36
CA GLN A 142 -17.64 -4.93 12.68
C GLN A 142 -16.96 -6.00 13.52
N MET A 143 -16.82 -5.74 14.82
CA MET A 143 -16.42 -6.78 15.77
C MET A 143 -17.56 -7.79 15.88
N THR A 144 -17.25 -9.08 15.68
CA THR A 144 -18.23 -10.17 15.72
C THR A 144 -17.79 -11.20 16.75
N GLN A 145 -18.70 -11.67 17.59
CA GLN A 145 -18.42 -12.81 18.46
C GLN A 145 -18.75 -14.10 17.71
N ILE A 146 -17.73 -14.87 17.37
CA ILE A 146 -17.81 -16.10 16.58
C ILE A 146 -17.92 -17.28 17.54
N LYS A 147 -19.03 -18.01 17.44
CA LYS A 147 -19.38 -19.13 18.33
C LYS A 147 -19.45 -20.45 17.58
N GLY A 148 -19.21 -21.54 18.29
CA GLY A 148 -19.43 -22.90 17.77
C GLY A 148 -18.43 -23.35 16.70
N THR A 149 -17.30 -22.65 16.55
CA THR A 149 -16.22 -23.07 15.66
C THR A 149 -15.32 -24.12 16.33
N PRO A 150 -14.76 -25.07 15.58
CA PRO A 150 -13.59 -25.84 16.04
C PRO A 150 -12.45 -24.90 16.44
N LYS A 151 -11.43 -25.43 17.14
CA LYS A 151 -10.24 -24.65 17.52
C LYS A 151 -9.63 -23.97 16.29
N VAL A 152 -9.56 -22.64 16.32
CA VAL A 152 -8.99 -21.82 15.25
C VAL A 152 -7.56 -21.41 15.65
N LEU A 153 -6.62 -21.60 14.72
CA LEU A 153 -5.26 -21.08 14.85
C LEU A 153 -5.14 -19.78 14.06
N VAL A 154 -4.83 -18.67 14.73
CA VAL A 154 -4.51 -17.39 14.09
C VAL A 154 -2.98 -17.24 14.05
N VAL A 155 -2.42 -17.07 12.84
CA VAL A 155 -0.96 -16.92 12.63
C VAL A 155 -0.65 -15.53 12.11
N ASN A 156 0.36 -14.88 12.67
CA ASN A 156 0.83 -13.57 12.23
C ASN A 156 2.30 -13.34 12.59
N GLY A 157 3.00 -12.50 11.82
CA GLY A 157 4.35 -12.05 12.15
C GLY A 157 4.30 -10.85 13.11
N ILE A 158 5.13 -10.87 14.16
CA ILE A 158 5.20 -9.75 15.13
C ILE A 158 5.52 -8.41 14.43
N TYR A 159 6.25 -8.46 13.32
CA TYR A 159 6.63 -7.30 12.50
C TYR A 159 5.98 -7.32 11.10
N ASP A 160 4.80 -7.92 10.95
CA ASP A 160 4.08 -7.91 9.68
C ASP A 160 3.74 -6.46 9.26
N PRO A 161 4.29 -5.95 8.13
CA PRO A 161 4.10 -4.56 7.71
C PRO A 161 2.74 -4.31 7.05
N SER A 162 1.96 -5.35 6.77
CA SER A 162 0.70 -5.27 6.03
C SER A 162 -0.51 -5.54 6.93
N THR A 163 -0.45 -6.58 7.75
CA THR A 163 -1.53 -6.98 8.67
C THR A 163 -0.98 -7.08 10.08
N SER A 164 -0.97 -5.96 10.79
CA SER A 164 -0.29 -5.82 12.08
C SER A 164 -0.68 -6.88 13.11
N TYR A 165 0.25 -7.17 14.01
CA TYR A 165 0.00 -8.07 15.15
C TYR A 165 -1.19 -7.64 16.02
N ALA A 166 -1.43 -6.33 16.16
CA ALA A 166 -2.60 -5.83 16.86
C ALA A 166 -3.92 -6.25 16.19
N TRP A 167 -3.95 -6.32 14.85
CA TRP A 167 -5.12 -6.81 14.11
C TRP A 167 -5.30 -8.31 14.30
N ALA A 168 -4.21 -9.09 14.31
CA ALA A 168 -4.26 -10.52 14.60
C ALA A 168 -4.81 -10.81 16.01
N MET A 169 -4.38 -10.03 17.02
CA MET A 169 -4.94 -10.11 18.38
C MET A 169 -6.43 -9.75 18.40
N GLY A 170 -6.82 -8.71 17.66
CA GLY A 170 -8.23 -8.31 17.55
C GLY A 170 -9.11 -9.38 16.90
N VAL A 171 -8.62 -10.08 15.88
CA VAL A 171 -9.33 -11.23 15.26
C VAL A 171 -9.32 -12.44 16.18
N SER A 172 -8.21 -12.73 16.87
CA SER A 172 -8.14 -13.83 17.83
C SER A 172 -9.16 -13.67 18.96
N GLY A 173 -9.38 -12.43 19.44
CA GLY A 173 -10.37 -12.13 20.47
C GLY A 173 -11.83 -12.23 20.02
N GLN A 174 -12.09 -12.46 18.73
CA GLN A 174 -13.45 -12.65 18.20
C GLN A 174 -13.94 -14.09 18.31
N PHE A 175 -13.05 -15.08 18.49
CA PHE A 175 -13.44 -16.47 18.68
C PHE A 175 -13.71 -16.77 20.15
N ASP A 176 -14.80 -17.47 20.44
CA ASP A 176 -15.02 -18.05 21.77
C ASP A 176 -14.02 -19.20 21.96
N ILE A 177 -12.97 -18.94 22.77
CA ILE A 177 -11.94 -19.93 23.14
C ILE A 177 -12.32 -20.61 24.44
#